data_AF-A0A6G4XU04-F1
#
_entry.id   AF-A0A6G4XU04-F1
#
_cell.length_a   1.000
_cell.length_b   1.000
_cell.length_c   1.000
_cell.angle_alpha   90.00
_cell.angle_beta   90.00
_cell.angle_gamma   90.00
#
_symmetry.space_group_name_H-M   'P 1'
#
loop_
_entity.id
_entity.type
_entity.pdbx_description
1 polymer ?
#
loop_
_entity_poly.entity_id
_entity_poly.type
_entity_poly.pdbx_seq_one_letter_code
_entity_poly.pdbx_strand_id
1 'polypeptide(L)'
;MQIVLRVAAAASVLLLTAGACPASAASSSSASSSAASSAPPPSPGLSPSTSTAALRAAAPKGPVFQHRTLPVTRAALGRTYRPGCPVPPGRLRLLRMSHWGFDGKVHTGEMVVHERVAKDVLYVFWKAFGAKFPIRKMRPLSAYHGSDQASMADDNTSAFNCRQVVGNPGSLSQHSYGDAIDINTVENPYVDRTGRIHPPAGARHLDRWRNAKGMIRSGDVITRAFRAIGWEWGGRWSNPDYQHFSRNGR
;
A
#
# COMPACT_ATOMS: atom_id res chain seq x y z
N MET A 1 59.74 3.73 -0.75
CA MET A 1 60.11 2.32 -0.53
C MET A 1 59.29 1.49 -1.49
N GLN A 2 59.93 0.99 -2.55
CA GLN A 2 59.35 0.14 -3.59
C GLN A 2 58.94 -1.21 -2.97
N ILE A 3 57.86 -1.82 -3.48
CA ILE A 3 57.86 -3.22 -3.93
C ILE A 3 56.76 -3.37 -4.98
N VAL A 4 57.20 -3.90 -6.11
CA VAL A 4 56.47 -4.26 -7.32
C VAL A 4 56.05 -5.72 -7.19
N LEU A 5 54.86 -6.11 -7.65
CA LEU A 5 54.70 -7.42 -8.26
C LEU A 5 53.66 -7.39 -9.39
N ARG A 6 54.07 -7.99 -10.51
CA ARG A 6 53.46 -8.04 -11.84
C ARG A 6 52.69 -9.36 -12.04
N VAL A 7 51.62 -9.33 -12.85
CA VAL A 7 51.28 -10.20 -14.04
C VAL A 7 51.19 -11.73 -13.77
N ALA A 8 50.31 -12.59 -14.29
CA ALA A 8 49.45 -12.71 -15.49
C ALA A 8 48.38 -13.80 -15.22
N ALA A 9 47.17 -13.68 -15.79
CA ALA A 9 46.63 -14.47 -16.93
C ALA A 9 46.21 -15.93 -16.66
N ALA A 10 44.93 -16.23 -16.89
CA ALA A 10 44.49 -17.46 -17.54
C ALA A 10 43.12 -17.21 -18.20
N ALA A 11 43.10 -17.33 -19.53
CA ALA A 11 41.90 -17.38 -20.34
C ALA A 11 41.38 -18.82 -20.40
N SER A 12 40.06 -19.00 -20.34
CA SER A 12 39.40 -20.23 -20.79
C SER A 12 38.11 -19.85 -21.50
N VAL A 13 38.13 -19.96 -22.82
CA VAL A 13 36.96 -20.03 -23.70
C VAL A 13 36.63 -21.51 -23.86
N LEU A 14 35.39 -21.89 -23.59
CA LEU A 14 34.82 -23.13 -24.12
C LEU A 14 33.42 -22.86 -24.67
N LEU A 15 33.27 -23.14 -25.97
CA LEU A 15 32.05 -23.05 -26.76
C LEU A 15 31.14 -24.29 -26.55
N LEU A 16 29.90 -24.15 -27.07
CA LEU A 16 28.95 -25.18 -27.53
C LEU A 16 28.15 -25.87 -26.41
N THR A 17 26.82 -26.01 -26.45
CA THR A 17 25.91 -26.25 -27.59
C THR A 17 24.49 -25.77 -27.28
N ALA A 18 23.76 -25.42 -28.34
CA ALA A 18 22.31 -25.24 -28.34
C ALA A 18 21.60 -26.60 -28.23
N GLY A 19 20.63 -26.70 -27.31
CA GLY A 19 19.70 -27.82 -27.21
C GLY A 19 18.27 -27.32 -27.35
N ALA A 20 17.77 -27.25 -28.58
CA ALA A 20 16.35 -27.12 -28.86
C ALA A 20 15.77 -28.53 -29.02
N CYS A 21 14.70 -28.84 -28.30
CA CYS A 21 13.84 -29.98 -28.59
C CYS A 21 12.37 -29.52 -28.62
N PRO A 22 11.55 -30.06 -29.54
CA PRO A 22 10.33 -29.43 -30.00
C PRO A 22 9.13 -29.75 -29.11
N ALA A 23 8.22 -28.77 -28.97
CA ALA A 23 6.87 -29.01 -28.50
C ALA A 23 6.02 -29.47 -29.70
N SER A 24 5.63 -30.74 -29.72
CA SER A 24 4.61 -31.25 -30.64
C SER A 24 3.23 -30.75 -30.25
N ALA A 25 2.55 -30.20 -31.23
CA ALA A 25 1.14 -29.86 -31.23
C ALA A 25 0.26 -31.09 -31.52
N ALA A 26 -0.91 -31.15 -30.90
CA ALA A 26 -2.15 -31.72 -31.44
C ALA A 26 -3.29 -31.14 -30.57
N SER A 27 -4.07 -30.15 -31.00
CA SER A 27 -5.11 -30.13 -32.05
C SER A 27 -6.31 -31.02 -31.75
N SER A 28 -7.43 -30.32 -31.46
CA SER A 28 -8.80 -30.53 -32.01
C SER A 28 -9.54 -31.82 -31.58
N SER A 29 -10.85 -31.89 -31.34
CA SER A 29 -12.04 -31.21 -31.90
C SER A 29 -13.23 -31.51 -30.94
N SER A 30 -14.17 -30.62 -30.61
CA SER A 30 -15.46 -30.35 -31.32
C SER A 30 -15.96 -31.54 -32.17
N ALA A 31 -17.20 -32.03 -32.15
CA ALA A 31 -18.48 -31.45 -31.80
C ALA A 31 -19.55 -32.57 -31.80
N SER A 32 -20.72 -32.24 -31.26
CA SER A 32 -22.07 -32.53 -31.77
C SER A 32 -22.47 -33.95 -32.19
N SER A 33 -23.53 -34.44 -31.52
CA SER A 33 -24.56 -35.25 -32.16
C SER A 33 -25.93 -34.70 -31.82
N SER A 34 -26.62 -34.25 -32.87
CA SER A 34 -28.02 -33.81 -32.94
C SER A 34 -28.94 -35.00 -33.24
N ALA A 35 -30.20 -34.91 -32.79
CA ALA A 35 -31.46 -35.38 -33.41
C ALA A 35 -32.46 -35.73 -32.28
N ALA A 36 -33.54 -34.96 -32.08
CA ALA A 36 -34.86 -35.07 -32.74
C ALA A 36 -35.61 -36.36 -32.33
N SER A 37 -36.92 -36.42 -32.06
CA SER A 37 -38.03 -35.48 -31.93
C SER A 37 -39.24 -36.38 -31.62
N SER A 38 -40.09 -36.06 -30.64
CA SER A 38 -41.51 -36.48 -30.60
C SER A 38 -42.20 -35.95 -29.34
N ALA A 39 -43.17 -35.06 -29.52
CA ALA A 39 -44.00 -34.48 -28.47
C ALA A 39 -45.44 -35.08 -28.50
N PRO A 40 -46.09 -35.27 -27.34
CA PRO A 40 -47.55 -35.47 -27.21
C PRO A 40 -48.26 -34.23 -26.58
N PRO A 41 -49.62 -34.21 -26.52
CA PRO A 41 -50.48 -33.00 -26.58
C PRO A 41 -50.71 -32.30 -25.21
N PRO A 42 -51.43 -31.15 -25.15
CA PRO A 42 -51.27 -30.19 -24.06
C PRO A 42 -52.20 -30.46 -22.86
N SER A 43 -51.65 -30.30 -21.66
CA SER A 43 -52.42 -30.19 -20.41
C SER A 43 -52.63 -28.71 -20.06
N PRO A 44 -53.78 -28.33 -19.45
CA PRO A 44 -54.05 -26.97 -19.04
C PRO A 44 -53.35 -26.71 -17.69
N GLY A 45 -52.54 -25.66 -17.59
CA GLY A 45 -51.97 -25.33 -16.29
C GLY A 45 -50.96 -24.20 -16.30
N LEU A 46 -51.40 -23.10 -15.69
CA LEU A 46 -50.59 -22.14 -14.95
C LEU A 46 -49.71 -21.23 -15.79
N SER A 47 -50.22 -20.01 -16.00
CA SER A 47 -49.44 -18.82 -16.32
C SER A 47 -48.16 -18.78 -15.48
N PRO A 48 -46.97 -18.70 -16.08
CA PRO A 48 -45.79 -18.31 -15.33
C PRO A 48 -45.95 -16.81 -15.07
N SER A 49 -46.46 -16.47 -13.90
CA SER A 49 -46.16 -15.18 -13.29
C SER A 49 -44.65 -15.15 -13.13
N THR A 50 -43.92 -14.63 -14.12
CA THR A 50 -42.54 -14.20 -13.97
C THR A 50 -42.54 -13.04 -12.98
N SER A 51 -42.61 -13.40 -11.70
CA SER A 51 -42.26 -12.54 -10.60
C SER A 51 -40.76 -12.30 -10.75
N THR A 52 -40.40 -11.24 -11.47
CA THR A 52 -39.12 -10.54 -11.29
C THR A 52 -39.11 -9.92 -9.89
N ALA A 53 -39.15 -10.76 -8.86
CA ALA A 53 -38.72 -10.39 -7.53
C ALA A 53 -37.21 -10.21 -7.64
N ALA A 54 -36.80 -9.00 -8.00
CA ALA A 54 -35.43 -8.56 -7.87
C ALA A 54 -35.00 -8.86 -6.43
N LEU A 55 -34.15 -9.87 -6.28
CA LEU A 55 -33.45 -10.16 -5.03
C LEU A 55 -32.68 -8.90 -4.65
N ARG A 56 -33.31 -8.03 -3.84
CA ARG A 56 -32.62 -6.96 -3.14
C ARG A 56 -31.65 -7.64 -2.19
N ALA A 57 -30.39 -7.73 -2.60
CA ALA A 57 -29.32 -8.15 -1.73
C ALA A 57 -29.41 -7.34 -0.43
N ALA A 58 -29.58 -8.05 0.69
CA ALA A 58 -29.68 -7.42 2.00
C ALA A 58 -28.45 -6.53 2.21
N ALA A 59 -28.67 -5.29 2.63
CA ALA A 59 -27.58 -4.37 2.92
C ALA A 59 -26.64 -5.00 3.98
N PRO A 60 -25.31 -4.83 3.85
CA PRO A 60 -24.36 -5.43 4.78
C PRO A 60 -24.66 -4.99 6.22
N LYS A 61 -24.76 -5.97 7.12
CA LYS A 61 -24.95 -5.74 8.56
C LYS A 61 -23.61 -5.33 9.18
N GLY A 62 -23.23 -4.07 9.01
CA GLY A 62 -22.06 -3.48 9.66
C GLY A 62 -21.39 -2.37 8.85
N PRO A 63 -20.43 -1.63 9.44
CA PRO A 63 -19.71 -0.60 8.73
C PRO A 63 -18.96 -1.17 7.53
N VAL A 64 -19.12 -0.52 6.38
CA VAL A 64 -18.43 -0.85 5.12
C VAL A 64 -17.28 0.10 4.89
N PHE A 65 -16.22 -0.39 4.25
CA PHE A 65 -15.11 0.46 3.82
C PHE A 65 -15.59 1.41 2.72
N GLN A 66 -15.63 2.70 3.01
CA GLN A 66 -15.99 3.74 2.05
C GLN A 66 -14.74 4.49 1.63
N HIS A 67 -14.64 4.84 0.35
CA HIS A 67 -13.54 5.66 -0.14
C HIS A 67 -13.96 6.54 -1.33
N ARG A 68 -13.20 7.62 -1.53
CA ARG A 68 -13.25 8.50 -2.70
C ARG A 68 -11.82 8.90 -3.07
N THR A 69 -11.58 9.04 -4.36
CA THR A 69 -10.31 9.55 -4.90
C THR A 69 -10.60 10.88 -5.57
N LEU A 70 -9.98 11.94 -5.08
CA LEU A 70 -10.24 13.32 -5.50
C LEU A 70 -8.99 13.93 -6.15
N PRO A 71 -9.16 14.87 -7.10
CA PRO A 71 -8.04 15.66 -7.60
C PRO A 71 -7.42 16.52 -6.49
N VAL A 72 -6.15 16.89 -6.65
CA VAL A 72 -5.40 17.73 -5.71
C VAL A 72 -5.00 19.02 -6.39
N THR A 73 -5.25 20.14 -5.72
CA THR A 73 -4.77 21.47 -6.16
C THR A 73 -3.47 21.84 -5.47
N ARG A 74 -2.70 22.74 -6.09
CA ARG A 74 -1.50 23.33 -5.49
C ARG A 74 -1.79 23.96 -4.11
N ALA A 75 -2.94 24.62 -3.98
CA ALA A 75 -3.35 25.29 -2.75
C ALA A 75 -3.59 24.29 -1.61
N ALA A 76 -4.25 23.16 -1.89
CA ALA A 76 -4.52 22.11 -0.90
C ALA A 76 -3.25 21.46 -0.32
N LEU A 77 -2.15 21.46 -1.09
CA LEU A 77 -0.85 20.95 -0.63
C LEU A 77 -0.14 21.91 0.33
N GLY A 78 -0.45 23.20 0.33
CA GLY A 78 0.19 24.17 1.22
C GLY A 78 1.72 24.11 1.16
N ARG A 79 2.37 23.92 2.32
CA ARG A 79 3.84 23.86 2.43
C ARG A 79 4.46 22.50 2.07
N THR A 80 3.65 21.45 1.88
CA THR A 80 4.16 20.11 1.50
C THR A 80 4.60 20.03 0.04
N TYR A 81 4.38 21.10 -0.74
CA TYR A 81 4.78 21.22 -2.13
C TYR A 81 5.40 22.59 -2.40
N ARG A 82 6.38 22.63 -3.29
CA ARG A 82 7.06 23.83 -3.80
C ARG A 82 7.65 23.54 -5.19
N PRO A 83 8.01 24.57 -5.98
CA PRO A 83 8.79 24.36 -7.20
C PRO A 83 10.03 23.49 -6.92
N GLY A 84 10.34 22.57 -7.85
CA GLY A 84 11.41 21.57 -7.68
C GLY A 84 10.96 20.24 -7.04
N CYS A 85 9.72 20.12 -6.59
CA CYS A 85 9.17 18.83 -6.18
C CYS A 85 8.99 17.88 -7.38
N PRO A 86 9.30 16.59 -7.23
CA PRO A 86 9.39 15.66 -8.35
C PRO A 86 8.02 15.27 -8.93
N VAL A 87 6.94 15.44 -8.16
CA VAL A 87 5.58 15.06 -8.58
C VAL A 87 4.66 16.28 -8.55
N PRO A 88 4.16 16.75 -9.70
CA PRO A 88 3.28 17.92 -9.74
C PRO A 88 1.90 17.60 -9.15
N PRO A 89 1.12 18.60 -8.69
CA PRO A 89 -0.18 18.38 -8.04
C PRO A 89 -1.17 17.56 -8.89
N GLY A 90 -1.16 17.74 -10.22
CA GLY A 90 -2.02 16.98 -11.15
C GLY A 90 -1.72 15.48 -11.22
N ARG A 91 -0.58 15.02 -10.69
CA ARG A 91 -0.22 13.60 -10.56
C ARG A 91 -0.45 13.05 -9.15
N LEU A 92 -0.92 13.88 -8.22
CA LEU A 92 -1.32 13.49 -6.87
C LEU A 92 -2.84 13.31 -6.77
N ARG A 93 -3.28 12.48 -5.84
CA ARG A 93 -4.70 12.28 -5.50
C ARG A 93 -4.89 12.34 -3.99
N LEU A 94 -5.99 12.97 -3.58
CA LEU A 94 -6.46 12.94 -2.20
C LEU A 94 -7.39 11.73 -2.08
N LEU A 95 -6.97 10.76 -1.29
CA LEU A 95 -7.79 9.64 -0.89
C LEU A 95 -8.53 10.04 0.38
N ARG A 96 -9.87 10.03 0.31
CA ARG A 96 -10.73 10.14 1.48
C ARG A 96 -11.30 8.78 1.76
N MET A 97 -11.01 8.18 2.91
CA MET A 97 -11.36 6.79 3.19
C MET A 97 -11.74 6.55 4.65
N SER A 98 -12.56 5.53 4.89
CA SER A 98 -12.94 5.11 6.23
C SER A 98 -11.84 4.29 6.92
N HIS A 99 -11.62 4.48 8.21
CA HIS A 99 -10.73 3.65 9.03
C HIS A 99 -11.34 3.39 10.41
N TRP A 100 -10.89 2.34 11.10
CA TRP A 100 -11.21 2.15 12.51
C TRP A 100 -10.32 3.02 13.38
N GLY A 101 -10.91 3.73 14.32
CA GLY A 101 -10.22 4.51 15.34
C GLY A 101 -9.83 3.66 16.53
N PHE A 102 -8.98 4.22 17.39
CA PHE A 102 -8.62 3.59 18.67
C PHE A 102 -9.79 3.52 19.66
N ASP A 103 -10.81 4.35 19.46
CA ASP A 103 -12.09 4.35 20.17
C ASP A 103 -13.05 3.23 19.70
N GLY A 104 -12.63 2.43 18.71
CA GLY A 104 -13.45 1.35 18.17
C GLY A 104 -14.62 1.85 17.29
N LYS A 105 -14.59 3.10 16.83
CA LYS A 105 -15.57 3.66 15.88
C LYS A 105 -14.96 3.81 14.49
N VAL A 106 -15.80 3.91 13.47
CA VAL A 106 -15.35 4.21 12.11
C VAL A 106 -15.25 5.72 11.93
N HIS A 107 -14.10 6.17 11.47
CA HIS A 107 -13.80 7.57 11.14
C HIS A 107 -13.51 7.70 9.65
N THR A 108 -13.51 8.93 9.16
CA THR A 108 -13.03 9.25 7.80
C THR A 108 -11.72 10.00 7.90
N GLY A 109 -10.71 9.50 7.19
CA GLY A 109 -9.39 10.08 7.07
C GLY A 109 -9.08 10.54 5.65
N GLU A 110 -8.03 11.34 5.54
CA GLU A 110 -7.57 11.92 4.27
C GLU A 110 -6.06 11.73 4.10
N MET A 111 -5.65 11.26 2.92
CA MET A 111 -4.24 11.00 2.60
C MET A 111 -3.95 11.38 1.16
N VAL A 112 -2.82 12.08 0.92
CA VAL A 112 -2.38 12.43 -0.44
C VAL A 112 -1.31 11.46 -0.90
N VAL A 113 -1.52 10.82 -2.06
CA VAL A 113 -0.58 9.87 -2.68
C VAL A 113 -0.40 10.16 -4.17
N HIS A 114 0.58 9.54 -4.81
CA HIS A 114 0.67 9.55 -6.27
C HIS A 114 -0.51 8.80 -6.88
N GLU A 115 -1.06 9.31 -7.98
CA GLU A 115 -2.18 8.67 -8.69
C GLU A 115 -1.92 7.21 -9.09
N ARG A 116 -0.65 6.83 -9.31
CA ARG A 116 -0.25 5.49 -9.77
C ARG A 116 -0.41 4.43 -8.68
N VAL A 117 -0.30 4.82 -7.41
CA VAL A 117 -0.42 3.92 -6.26
C VAL A 117 -1.77 4.06 -5.54
N ALA A 118 -2.65 4.95 -6.01
CA ALA A 118 -3.92 5.24 -5.34
C ALA A 118 -4.78 3.98 -5.09
N LYS A 119 -4.88 3.09 -6.07
CA LYS A 119 -5.64 1.83 -5.95
C LYS A 119 -4.99 0.85 -4.98
N ASP A 120 -3.66 0.72 -5.04
CA ASP A 120 -2.90 -0.18 -4.18
C ASP A 120 -2.99 0.24 -2.72
N VAL A 121 -2.89 1.55 -2.46
CA VAL A 121 -3.04 2.11 -1.11
C VAL A 121 -4.47 1.88 -0.60
N LEU A 122 -5.50 2.11 -1.41
CA LEU A 122 -6.88 1.81 -1.04
C LEU A 122 -7.08 0.31 -0.72
N TYR A 123 -6.43 -0.59 -1.46
CA TYR A 123 -6.44 -2.02 -1.16
C TYR A 123 -5.84 -2.32 0.23
N VAL A 124 -4.71 -1.70 0.58
CA VAL A 124 -4.08 -1.86 1.90
C VAL A 124 -5.01 -1.41 3.02
N PHE A 125 -5.59 -0.21 2.90
CA PHE A 125 -6.50 0.30 3.93
C PHE A 125 -7.85 -0.43 3.96
N TRP A 126 -8.31 -0.99 2.84
CA TRP A 126 -9.45 -1.91 2.83
C TRP A 126 -9.16 -3.19 3.63
N LYS A 127 -7.97 -3.78 3.47
CA LYS A 127 -7.53 -4.94 4.28
C LYS A 127 -7.41 -4.58 5.76
N ALA A 128 -6.81 -3.43 6.08
CA ALA A 128 -6.70 -2.92 7.44
C ALA A 128 -8.08 -2.72 8.07
N PHE A 129 -9.03 -2.14 7.32
CA PHE A 129 -10.40 -1.92 7.76
C PHE A 129 -11.14 -3.23 8.04
N GLY A 130 -11.03 -4.21 7.15
CA GLY A 130 -11.63 -5.54 7.33
C GLY A 130 -11.09 -6.28 8.56
N ALA A 131 -9.81 -6.08 8.89
CA ALA A 131 -9.20 -6.62 10.10
C ALA A 131 -9.39 -5.76 11.36
N LYS A 132 -10.12 -4.64 11.25
CA LYS A 132 -10.31 -3.66 12.33
C LYS A 132 -8.98 -3.15 12.93
N PHE A 133 -7.94 -3.04 12.10
CA PHE A 133 -6.67 -2.47 12.53
C PHE A 133 -6.87 -0.99 12.90
N PRO A 134 -6.55 -0.58 14.14
CA PRO A 134 -6.84 0.77 14.60
C PRO A 134 -5.80 1.76 14.05
N ILE A 135 -6.30 2.85 13.48
CA ILE A 135 -5.53 4.01 13.00
C ILE A 135 -5.96 5.20 13.84
N ARG A 136 -5.00 5.92 14.45
CA ARG A 136 -5.35 6.99 15.40
C ARG A 136 -5.97 8.18 14.69
N LYS A 137 -5.34 8.59 13.60
CA LYS A 137 -5.86 9.61 12.68
C LYS A 137 -5.14 9.48 11.34
N MET A 138 -5.74 10.09 10.33
CA MET A 138 -5.18 10.14 8.99
C MET A 138 -5.48 11.52 8.41
N ARG A 139 -4.46 12.38 8.42
CA ARG A 139 -4.51 13.76 7.93
C ARG A 139 -3.36 14.00 6.95
N PRO A 140 -3.58 14.75 5.85
CA PRO A 140 -2.49 15.16 4.98
C PRO A 140 -1.47 16.01 5.73
N LEU A 141 -0.19 15.94 5.35
CA LEU A 141 0.86 16.75 5.99
C LEU A 141 0.65 18.27 5.85
N SER A 142 -0.22 18.72 4.93
CA SER A 142 -0.58 20.13 4.81
C SER A 142 -1.28 20.66 6.06
N ALA A 143 -2.01 19.81 6.80
CA ALA A 143 -2.60 20.14 8.10
C ALA A 143 -1.54 20.44 9.19
N TYR A 144 -0.31 19.99 8.98
CA TYR A 144 0.85 20.22 9.86
C TYR A 144 1.87 21.16 9.22
N HIS A 145 1.48 21.90 8.18
CA HIS A 145 2.37 22.79 7.43
C HIS A 145 3.66 22.10 6.91
N GLY A 146 3.60 20.79 6.64
CA GLY A 146 4.74 19.99 6.19
C GLY A 146 5.72 19.55 7.28
N SER A 147 5.43 19.81 8.57
CA SER A 147 6.28 19.38 9.69
C SER A 147 6.09 17.90 10.01
N ASP A 148 7.08 17.06 9.68
CA ASP A 148 7.07 15.65 10.08
C ASP A 148 7.12 15.52 11.61
N GLN A 149 7.85 16.39 12.32
CA GLN A 149 7.93 16.34 13.78
C GLN A 149 6.55 16.54 14.42
N ALA A 150 5.79 17.54 13.95
CA ALA A 150 4.45 17.82 14.47
C ALA A 150 3.47 16.68 14.12
N SER A 151 3.52 16.18 12.89
CA SER A 151 2.70 15.05 12.43
C SER A 151 3.02 13.77 13.21
N MET A 152 4.31 13.47 13.41
CA MET A 152 4.76 12.29 14.14
C MET A 152 4.36 12.35 15.61
N ALA A 153 4.57 13.49 16.27
CA ALA A 153 4.19 13.69 17.67
C ALA A 153 2.67 13.60 17.89
N ASP A 154 1.87 13.94 16.88
CA ASP A 154 0.41 13.86 16.91
C ASP A 154 -0.13 12.47 16.48
N ASP A 155 0.75 11.49 16.31
CA ASP A 155 0.41 10.10 15.97
C ASP A 155 -0.38 9.94 14.66
N ASN A 156 0.05 10.66 13.63
CA ASN A 156 -0.68 10.76 12.37
C ASN A 156 -0.27 9.67 11.37
N THR A 157 -1.24 9.10 10.66
CA THR A 157 -1.00 8.27 9.47
C THR A 157 -1.04 9.14 8.22
N SER A 158 0.02 9.13 7.41
CA SER A 158 0.18 10.08 6.30
C SER A 158 1.12 9.60 5.20
N ALA A 159 1.19 10.34 4.08
CA ALA A 159 1.93 9.95 2.89
C ALA A 159 2.70 11.12 2.27
N PHE A 160 2.13 11.87 1.32
CA PHE A 160 2.88 12.88 0.58
C PHE A 160 3.41 14.03 1.45
N ASN A 161 4.73 14.24 1.38
CA ASN A 161 5.43 15.42 1.88
C ASN A 161 6.71 15.63 1.05
N CYS A 162 6.76 16.66 0.20
CA CYS A 162 7.94 16.92 -0.61
C CYS A 162 9.06 17.54 0.24
N ARG A 163 10.07 16.75 0.55
CA ARG A 163 11.20 17.13 1.40
C ARG A 163 12.42 16.26 1.13
N GLN A 164 13.56 16.77 1.57
CA GLN A 164 14.77 15.97 1.63
C GLN A 164 14.64 14.90 2.73
N VAL A 165 15.48 13.88 2.65
CA VAL A 165 15.64 12.87 3.70
C VAL A 165 16.21 13.53 4.95
N VAL A 166 15.68 13.19 6.12
CA VAL A 166 16.19 13.69 7.41
C VAL A 166 17.64 13.23 7.57
N GLY A 167 18.56 14.17 7.81
CA GLY A 167 19.99 13.87 7.93
C GLY A 167 20.73 13.61 6.61
N ASN A 168 20.07 13.72 5.46
CA ASN A 168 20.72 13.66 4.13
C ASN A 168 20.06 14.66 3.15
N PRO A 169 20.45 15.94 3.19
CA PRO A 169 19.84 17.00 2.37
C PRO A 169 20.08 16.80 0.86
N GLY A 170 20.99 15.91 0.44
CA GLY A 170 21.22 15.62 -0.98
C GLY A 170 20.20 14.66 -1.61
N SER A 171 19.35 14.01 -0.81
CA SER A 171 18.41 12.98 -1.29
C SER A 171 16.97 13.36 -0.97
N LEU A 172 16.05 13.10 -1.91
CA LEU A 172 14.62 13.26 -1.67
C LEU A 172 14.06 12.05 -0.94
N SER A 173 13.21 12.30 0.05
CA SER A 173 12.44 11.25 0.72
C SER A 173 11.44 10.61 -0.25
N GLN A 174 11.13 9.31 -0.06
CA GLN A 174 10.07 8.64 -0.84
C GLN A 174 8.69 9.29 -0.66
N HIS A 175 8.45 9.95 0.48
CA HIS A 175 7.26 10.78 0.69
C HIS A 175 7.13 11.92 -0.33
N SER A 176 8.23 12.38 -0.94
CA SER A 176 8.22 13.40 -1.99
C SER A 176 7.64 12.90 -3.31
N TYR A 177 7.62 11.59 -3.52
CA TYR A 177 7.09 10.96 -4.72
C TYR A 177 5.63 10.52 -4.54
N GLY A 178 5.07 10.61 -3.33
CA GLY A 178 3.73 10.13 -3.03
C GLY A 178 3.59 8.61 -2.99
N ASP A 179 4.71 7.90 -2.85
CA ASP A 179 4.84 6.42 -2.89
C ASP A 179 5.41 5.86 -1.56
N ALA A 180 5.18 6.58 -0.47
CA ALA A 180 5.50 6.15 0.88
C ALA A 180 4.39 6.53 1.85
N ILE A 181 4.25 5.74 2.92
CA ILE A 181 3.22 5.90 3.96
C ILE A 181 3.86 5.64 5.32
N ASP A 182 3.59 6.53 6.26
CA ASP A 182 3.85 6.36 7.69
C ASP A 182 2.53 6.09 8.42
N ILE A 183 2.47 5.10 9.30
CA ILE A 183 1.24 4.68 10.01
C ILE A 183 1.43 4.73 11.53
N ASN A 184 0.53 5.45 12.22
CA ASN A 184 0.49 5.58 13.69
C ASN A 184 1.90 5.79 14.27
N THR A 185 2.47 6.95 13.98
CA THR A 185 3.88 7.29 14.19
C THR A 185 4.33 7.15 15.65
N VAL A 186 3.42 7.24 16.64
CA VAL A 186 3.75 6.98 18.06
C VAL A 186 3.79 5.47 18.35
N GLU A 187 2.84 4.68 17.84
CA GLU A 187 2.81 3.22 18.00
C GLU A 187 3.90 2.50 17.19
N ASN A 188 4.42 3.16 16.16
CA ASN A 188 5.42 2.62 15.23
C ASN A 188 6.57 3.62 15.03
N PRO A 189 7.39 3.85 16.06
CA PRO A 189 8.42 4.89 15.99
C PRO A 189 9.53 4.58 14.98
N TYR A 190 10.19 5.64 14.51
CA TYR A 190 11.45 5.61 13.78
C TYR A 190 12.64 5.71 14.74
N VAL A 191 13.64 4.86 14.53
CA VAL A 191 14.95 4.95 15.19
C VAL A 191 15.96 5.49 14.18
N ASP A 192 16.53 6.66 14.44
CA ASP A 192 17.51 7.25 13.54
C ASP A 192 18.91 6.62 13.67
N ARG A 193 19.84 7.07 12.82
CA ARG A 193 21.22 6.55 12.78
C ARG A 193 22.02 6.79 14.06
N THR A 194 21.59 7.73 14.90
CA THR A 194 22.20 8.01 16.21
C THR A 194 21.53 7.22 17.34
N GLY A 195 20.49 6.44 17.02
CA GLY A 195 19.70 5.68 18.00
C GLY A 195 18.58 6.51 18.64
N ARG A 196 18.36 7.75 18.20
CA ARG A 196 17.29 8.59 18.73
C ARG A 196 15.94 8.16 18.16
N ILE A 197 14.93 8.21 19.03
CA ILE A 197 13.56 7.73 18.74
C ILE A 197 12.68 8.91 18.34
N HIS A 198 11.95 8.76 17.25
CA HIS A 198 11.03 9.74 16.70
C HIS A 198 9.64 9.13 16.49
N PRO A 199 8.58 9.69 17.10
CA PRO A 199 8.61 10.70 18.15
C PRO A 199 9.09 10.10 19.49
N PRO A 200 9.62 10.91 20.43
CA PRO A 200 10.06 10.41 21.75
C PRO A 200 8.96 9.67 22.53
N ALA A 201 7.70 10.07 22.37
CA ALA A 201 6.55 9.40 22.98
C ALA A 201 6.38 7.92 22.54
N GLY A 202 6.98 7.55 21.41
CA GLY A 202 6.96 6.20 20.87
C GLY A 202 7.95 5.24 21.53
N ALA A 203 8.81 5.70 22.43
CA ALA A 203 9.90 4.87 22.99
C ALA A 203 9.46 3.52 23.57
N ARG A 204 8.31 3.50 24.27
CA ARG A 204 7.76 2.25 24.81
C ARG A 204 7.40 1.22 23.73
N HIS A 205 7.14 1.66 22.50
CA HIS A 205 6.74 0.82 21.38
C HIS A 205 7.94 0.20 20.64
N LEU A 206 9.18 0.45 21.07
CA LEU A 206 10.35 -0.30 20.59
C LEU A 206 10.31 -1.76 21.03
N ASP A 207 9.74 -2.03 22.21
CA ASP A 207 9.44 -3.40 22.61
C ASP A 207 8.26 -3.92 21.76
N ARG A 208 8.59 -4.65 20.69
CA ARG A 208 7.61 -5.20 19.75
C ARG A 208 6.79 -6.38 20.32
N TRP A 209 7.14 -6.88 21.51
CA TRP A 209 6.36 -7.91 22.21
C TRP A 209 5.15 -7.33 22.94
N ARG A 210 5.12 -6.02 23.19
CA ARG A 210 3.99 -5.36 23.85
C ARG A 210 2.70 -5.57 23.10
N ASN A 211 1.65 -5.95 23.82
CA ASN A 211 0.29 -5.97 23.30
C ASN A 211 -0.31 -4.55 23.31
N ALA A 212 0.03 -3.73 22.32
CA ALA A 212 -0.62 -2.43 22.12
C ALA A 212 -1.35 -2.37 20.78
N LYS A 213 -2.52 -1.73 20.80
CA LYS A 213 -3.32 -1.43 19.60
C LYS A 213 -2.48 -0.62 18.61
N GLY A 214 -2.64 -0.89 17.31
CA GLY A 214 -2.05 -0.07 16.24
C GLY A 214 -0.55 -0.28 16.03
N MET A 215 0.09 -1.17 16.80
CA MET A 215 1.45 -1.62 16.57
C MET A 215 1.54 -2.58 15.38
N ILE A 216 2.39 -2.25 14.41
CA ILE A 216 2.67 -3.03 13.20
C ILE A 216 3.70 -4.12 13.48
N ARG A 217 3.39 -5.36 13.16
CA ARG A 217 4.30 -6.50 13.39
C ARG A 217 4.59 -7.24 12.10
N SER A 218 5.76 -7.87 12.04
CA SER A 218 6.09 -8.76 10.94
C SER A 218 5.00 -9.83 10.79
N GLY A 219 4.41 -9.93 9.60
CA GLY A 219 3.39 -10.92 9.28
C GLY A 219 1.96 -10.55 9.67
N ASP A 220 1.73 -9.36 10.23
CA ASP A 220 0.39 -8.86 10.53
C ASP A 220 -0.40 -8.43 9.27
N VAL A 221 -1.62 -7.90 9.46
CA VAL A 221 -2.46 -7.48 8.34
C VAL A 221 -1.82 -6.36 7.50
N ILE A 222 -1.15 -5.40 8.14
CA ILE A 222 -0.57 -4.23 7.46
C ILE A 222 0.63 -4.65 6.62
N THR A 223 1.59 -5.34 7.22
CA THR A 223 2.81 -5.82 6.54
C THR A 223 2.48 -6.80 5.41
N ARG A 224 1.49 -7.69 5.59
CA ARG A 224 1.04 -8.58 4.51
C ARG A 224 0.35 -7.83 3.38
N ALA A 225 -0.46 -6.82 3.68
CA ALA A 225 -1.16 -6.05 2.67
C ALA A 225 -0.19 -5.21 1.82
N PHE A 226 0.78 -4.54 2.45
CA PHE A 226 1.83 -3.82 1.72
C PHE A 226 2.70 -4.76 0.88
N ARG A 227 3.10 -5.92 1.44
CA ARG A 227 3.85 -6.92 0.67
C ARG A 227 3.07 -7.40 -0.56
N ALA A 228 1.76 -7.56 -0.46
CA ALA A 228 0.92 -7.99 -1.57
C ALA A 228 0.86 -6.99 -2.73
N ILE A 229 1.12 -5.70 -2.47
CA ILE A 229 1.25 -4.65 -3.51
C ILE A 229 2.72 -4.37 -3.88
N GLY A 230 3.65 -5.22 -3.43
CA GLY A 230 5.08 -5.10 -3.72
C GLY A 230 5.82 -4.00 -2.95
N TRP A 231 5.24 -3.48 -1.85
CA TRP A 231 5.89 -2.47 -1.02
C TRP A 231 6.71 -3.11 0.11
N GLU A 232 7.73 -2.39 0.50
CA GLU A 232 8.68 -2.78 1.53
C GLU A 232 8.42 -2.06 2.86
N TRP A 233 8.93 -2.62 3.96
CA TRP A 233 8.69 -2.12 5.31
C TRP A 233 10.01 -1.71 5.96
N GLY A 234 10.08 -0.45 6.42
CA GLY A 234 11.24 0.12 7.09
C GLY A 234 11.55 -0.50 8.45
N GLY A 235 10.59 -1.21 9.07
CA GLY A 235 10.81 -1.97 10.30
C GLY A 235 11.81 -3.13 10.17
N ARG A 236 12.28 -3.45 8.95
CA ARG A 236 13.32 -4.44 8.67
C ARG A 236 14.74 -3.85 8.59
N TRP A 237 14.88 -2.53 8.59
CA TRP A 237 16.18 -1.88 8.49
C TRP A 237 16.98 -2.04 9.80
N SER A 238 18.30 -1.87 9.73
CA SER A 238 19.20 -1.95 10.91
C SER A 238 18.82 -0.91 11.98
N ASN A 239 18.49 0.29 11.53
CA ASN A 239 17.85 1.33 12.32
C ASN A 239 16.38 1.35 11.91
N PRO A 240 15.49 0.69 12.66
CA PRO A 240 14.14 0.40 12.18
C PRO A 240 13.32 1.67 12.06
N ASP A 241 12.57 1.76 10.96
CA ASP A 241 11.52 2.74 10.76
C ASP A 241 10.16 2.01 10.75
N TYR A 242 9.58 1.77 11.93
CA TYR A 242 8.42 0.89 12.05
C TYR A 242 7.15 1.46 11.40
N GLN A 243 7.03 2.78 11.34
CA GLN A 243 5.92 3.49 10.69
C GLN A 243 5.97 3.35 9.18
N HIS A 244 7.16 3.20 8.60
CA HIS A 244 7.41 3.50 7.20
C HIS A 244 7.23 2.32 6.24
N PHE A 245 6.49 2.57 5.16
CA PHE A 245 6.40 1.70 3.99
C PHE A 245 6.65 2.49 2.72
N SER A 246 7.42 1.93 1.79
CA SER A 246 7.66 2.55 0.49
C SER A 246 7.77 1.52 -0.62
N ARG A 247 7.44 1.96 -1.85
CA ARG A 247 7.44 1.09 -3.04
C ARG A 247 8.82 0.50 -3.38
N ASN A 248 9.91 1.15 -2.96
CA ASN A 248 11.28 0.75 -3.29
C ASN A 248 12.16 0.44 -2.05
N GLY A 249 11.56 0.36 -0.86
CA GLY A 249 12.26 0.01 0.38
C GLY A 249 13.27 1.03 0.87
N ARG A 250 13.08 2.32 0.52
CA ARG A 250 13.92 3.45 0.94
C ARG A 250 13.13 4.53 1.64
#